data_AF-A0A9D6QDF4-F1
#
_entry.id   AF-A0A9D6QDF4-F1
#
_cell.length_a   1.000
_cell.length_b   1.000
_cell.length_c   1.000
_cell.angle_alpha   90.00
_cell.angle_beta   90.00
_cell.angle_gamma   90.00
#
_symmetry.space_group_name_H-M   'P 1'
#
loop_
_entity.id
_entity.type
_entity.pdbx_description
1 polymer ?
#
loop_
_entity_poly.entity_id
_entity_poly.type
_entity_poly.pdbx_seq_one_letter_code
_entity_poly.pdbx_strand_id
1 'polypeptide(L)' 'MAARRNSLRQVLATNLRLLRNERGWSQEALAAEAGLHRTFVGAVERAERNISLDNIEKLAVATRVEAWTLLKR' A
#
# COMPACT_ATOMS: atom_id res chain seq x y z
N MET A 1 12.56 -25.82 7.65
CA MET A 1 12.04 -25.01 6.53
C MET A 1 12.06 -23.55 6.94
N ALA A 2 13.00 -22.75 6.44
CA ALA A 2 13.01 -21.32 6.76
C ALA A 2 11.69 -20.69 6.30
N ALA A 3 10.96 -20.07 7.22
CA ALA A 3 9.75 -19.33 6.89
C ALA A 3 10.09 -18.36 5.75
N ARG A 4 9.41 -18.53 4.61
CA ARG A 4 9.68 -17.73 3.41
C ARG A 4 9.39 -16.27 3.78
N ARG A 5 10.44 -15.46 3.94
CA ARG A 5 10.29 -14.03 4.28
C ARG A 5 9.40 -13.39 3.23
N ASN A 6 8.30 -12.77 3.66
CA ASN A 6 7.43 -11.99 2.77
C ASN A 6 8.28 -10.96 2.02
N SER A 7 8.06 -10.84 0.71
CA SER A 7 8.69 -9.81 -0.11
C SER A 7 8.26 -8.42 0.38
N LEU A 8 9.06 -7.37 0.13
CA LEU A 8 8.65 -6.00 0.49
C LEU A 8 7.35 -5.59 -0.19
N ARG A 9 7.04 -6.13 -1.37
CA ARG A 9 5.73 -5.93 -2.02
C ARG A 9 4.57 -6.51 -1.23
N GLN A 10 4.75 -7.69 -0.63
CA GLN A 10 3.72 -8.30 0.23
C GLN A 10 3.56 -7.52 1.53
N VAL A 11 4.67 -7.07 2.13
CA VAL A 11 4.64 -6.21 3.32
C VAL A 11 3.88 -4.91 3.05
N LEU A 12 4.23 -4.22 1.95
CA LEU A 12 3.53 -3.03 1.48
C LEU A 12 2.03 -3.29 1.29
N ALA A 13 1.69 -4.34 0.56
CA ALA A 13 0.31 -4.71 0.27
C ALA A 13 -0.52 -4.91 1.54
N THR A 14 0.03 -5.65 2.51
CA THR A 14 -0.61 -5.91 3.80
C THR A 14 -0.79 -4.63 4.61
N ASN A 15 0.27 -3.84 4.79
CA ASN A 15 0.23 -2.63 5.60
C ASN A 15 -0.71 -1.58 5.00
N LEU A 16 -0.68 -1.40 3.68
CA LEU A 16 -1.57 -0.48 2.99
C LEU A 16 -3.04 -0.89 3.17
N ARG A 17 -3.34 -2.19 3.03
CA ARG A 17 -4.70 -2.72 3.20
C ARG A 17 -5.20 -2.56 4.63
N LEU A 18 -4.34 -2.76 5.63
CA LEU A 18 -4.66 -2.53 7.04
C LEU A 18 -5.00 -1.07 7.29
N LEU A 19 -4.11 -0.15 6.90
CA LEU A 19 -4.32 1.29 7.06
C LEU A 19 -5.58 1.80 6.35
N ARG A 20 -5.88 1.25 5.16
CA ARG A 20 -7.10 1.55 4.41
C ARG A 20 -8.34 1.09 5.17
N ASN A 21 -8.33 -0.15 5.67
CA ASN A 21 -9.47 -0.72 6.41
C ASN A 21 -9.71 -0.02 7.75
N GLU A 22 -8.65 0.37 8.48
CA GLU A 22 -8.76 1.15 9.72
C GLU A 22 -9.46 2.50 9.51
N ARG A 23 -9.33 3.08 8.30
CA ARG A 23 -10.01 4.32 7.90
C ARG A 23 -11.40 4.08 7.32
N GLY A 24 -11.85 2.84 7.20
CA GLY A 24 -13.12 2.48 6.56
C GLY A 24 -13.16 2.78 5.06
N TRP A 25 -12.01 2.88 4.40
CA TRP A 25 -11.92 3.31 3.01
C TRP A 25 -12.07 2.14 2.03
N SER A 26 -12.77 2.40 0.92
CA SER A 26 -12.72 1.53 -0.26
C SER A 26 -11.40 1.74 -1.02
N GLN A 27 -11.05 0.83 -1.93
CA GLN A 27 -9.90 1.04 -2.82
C GLN A 27 -10.05 2.28 -3.69
N GLU A 28 -11.28 2.61 -4.09
CA GLU A 28 -11.59 3.83 -4.86
C GLU A 28 -11.31 5.08 -4.01
N ALA A 29 -11.72 5.08 -2.73
CA ALA A 29 -11.48 6.19 -1.82
C ALA A 29 -9.97 6.42 -1.57
N LEU A 30 -9.20 5.37 -1.31
CA LEU A 30 -7.74 5.48 -1.17
C LEU A 30 -7.08 5.97 -2.47
N ALA A 31 -7.55 5.49 -3.62
CA ALA A 31 -7.02 5.90 -4.91
C ALA A 31 -7.27 7.39 -5.19
N ALA A 32 -8.49 7.87 -4.91
CA ALA A 32 -8.85 9.28 -5.00
C ALA A 32 -7.97 10.14 -4.09
N GLU A 33 -7.83 9.76 -2.81
CA GLU A 33 -7.00 10.50 -1.84
C GLU A 33 -5.52 10.53 -2.25
N ALA A 34 -5.00 9.45 -2.83
CA ALA A 34 -3.61 9.36 -3.28
C ALA A 34 -3.36 9.96 -4.68
N GLY A 35 -4.39 10.42 -5.39
CA GLY A 35 -4.27 10.84 -6.78
C GLY A 35 -3.77 9.72 -7.70
N LEU A 36 -4.24 8.49 -7.47
CA LEU A 36 -3.89 7.28 -8.20
C LEU A 36 -5.13 6.64 -8.81
N HIS A 37 -4.94 5.76 -9.80
CA HIS A 37 -6.05 5.01 -10.38
C HIS A 37 -6.44 3.83 -9.46
N ARG A 38 -7.74 3.57 -9.25
CA ARG A 38 -8.20 2.45 -8.39
C ARG A 38 -7.58 1.11 -8.76
N THR A 39 -7.48 0.80 -10.06
CA THR A 39 -6.90 -0.47 -10.51
C THR A 39 -5.42 -0.60 -10.14
N PHE A 40 -4.68 0.51 -10.10
CA PHE A 40 -3.31 0.55 -9.63
C PHE A 40 -3.23 0.26 -8.13
N VAL A 41 -4.04 0.94 -7.31
CA VAL A 41 -4.13 0.67 -5.86
C VAL A 41 -4.48 -0.79 -5.60
N GLY A 42 -5.46 -1.35 -6.31
CA GLY A 42 -5.81 -2.76 -6.19
C GLY A 42 -4.67 -3.71 -6.54
N ALA A 43 -3.87 -3.40 -7.57
CA ALA A 43 -2.70 -4.20 -7.95
C ALA A 43 -1.56 -4.10 -6.90
N VAL A 44 -1.41 -2.95 -6.26
CA VAL A 44 -0.48 -2.76 -5.12
C VAL A 44 -0.93 -3.61 -3.92
N GLU A 45 -2.21 -3.59 -3.56
CA GLU A 45 -2.75 -4.40 -2.45
C GLU A 45 -2.70 -5.91 -2.71
N ARG A 46 -2.49 -6.34 -3.96
CA ARG A 46 -2.26 -7.75 -4.33
C ARG A 46 -0.78 -8.09 -4.57
N ALA A 47 0.13 -7.14 -4.34
CA ALA A 47 1.57 -7.28 -4.57
C ALA A 47 1.96 -7.64 -6.02
N GLU A 48 1.11 -7.31 -7.00
CA GLU A 48 1.28 -7.66 -8.42
C GLU A 48 2.20 -6.69 -9.18
N ARG A 49 2.51 -5.53 -8.60
CA ARG A 49 3.29 -4.47 -9.25
C ARG A 49 4.56 -4.15 -8.49
N ASN A 50 5.61 -3.84 -9.24
CA ASN A 50 6.76 -3.11 -8.71
C ASN A 50 6.40 -1.61 -8.72
N ILE A 51 6.23 -1.04 -7.53
CA ILE A 51 5.82 0.36 -7.35
C ILE A 51 7.07 1.27 -7.26
N SER A 52 6.99 2.48 -7.81
CA SER A 52 8.03 3.50 -7.63
C SER A 52 7.97 4.14 -6.24
N LEU A 53 9.06 4.76 -5.80
CA LEU A 53 9.10 5.47 -4.51
C LEU A 53 8.09 6.63 -4.46
N ASP A 54 7.93 7.40 -5.53
CA ASP A 54 6.96 8.51 -5.60
C ASP A 54 5.51 8.05 -5.35
N ASN A 55 5.16 6.84 -5.81
CA ASN A 55 3.83 6.30 -5.57
C ASN A 55 3.68 5.75 -4.14
N ILE A 56 4.77 5.28 -3.52
CA ILE A 56 4.77 4.95 -2.08
C ILE A 56 4.58 6.23 -1.27
N GLU A 57 5.24 7.33 -1.62
CA GLU A 57 5.06 8.63 -0.97
C GLU A 57 3.62 9.13 -1.09
N LYS A 58 3.02 9.08 -2.28
CA LYS A 58 1.59 9.43 -2.46
C LYS A 58 0.66 8.63 -1.56
N LEU A 59 0.87 7.31 -1.45
CA LEU A 59 0.08 6.44 -0.58
C LEU A 59 0.31 6.74 0.91
N ALA A 60 1.55 7.06 1.28
CA ALA A 60 1.91 7.43 2.65
C ALA A 60 1.26 8.77 3.05
N VAL A 61 1.31 9.77 2.17
CA VAL A 61 0.62 11.07 2.35
C VAL A 61 -0.89 10.87 2.46
N ALA A 62 -1.51 10.11 1.56
CA ALA A 62 -2.94 9.82 1.59
C ALA A 62 -3.37 9.11 2.88
N THR A 63 -2.55 8.18 3.37
CA THR A 63 -2.81 7.48 4.63
C THR A 63 -2.31 8.24 5.85
N ARG A 64 -1.68 9.41 5.71
CA ARG A 64 -1.14 10.24 6.80
C ARG A 64 -0.19 9.48 7.72
N VAL A 65 0.72 8.71 7.12
CA VAL A 65 1.79 8.01 7.84
C VAL A 65 3.12 8.26 7.17
N GLU A 66 4.21 8.05 7.90
CA GLU A 66 5.54 8.02 7.32
C GLU A 66 5.68 6.87 6.32
N ALA A 67 6.36 7.11 5.19
CA ALA A 67 6.49 6.13 4.11
C ALA A 67 7.12 4.79 4.55
N TRP A 68 8.05 4.84 5.51
CA TRP A 68 8.69 3.63 6.04
C TRP A 68 7.71 2.71 6.78
N THR A 69 6.61 3.25 7.32
CA THR A 69 5.53 2.47 7.98
C THR A 69 4.95 1.44 7.02
N LEU A 70 4.82 1.80 5.74
CA LEU A 70 4.30 0.93 4.71
C LEU A 70 5.22 -0.28 4.45
N LEU A 71 6.51 -0.17 4.77
CA LEU A 71 7.52 -1.21 4.53
C LEU A 71 7.95 -1.97 5.80
N LYS A 72 7.34 -1.65 6.95
CA LYS A 72 7.65 -2.28 8.24
C LYS A 72 7.20 -3.74 8.24
N ARG A 73 8.14 -4.64 8.55
CA ARG A 73 7.89 -6.08 8.71
C ARG A 73 7.31 -6.42 10.08
#